data_AF-A0A812MUE6-F1
#
_entry.id   AF-A0A812MUE6-F1
#
_cell.length_a   1.000
_cell.length_b   1.000
_cell.length_c   1.000
_cell.angle_alpha   90.00
_cell.angle_beta   90.00
_cell.angle_gamma   90.00
#
_symmetry.space_group_name_H-M   'P 1'
#
loop_
_entity.id
_entity.type
_entity.pdbx_description
1 polymer ?
#
loop_
_entity_poly.entity_id
_entity_poly.type
_entity_poly.pdbx_seq_one_letter_code
_entity_poly.pdbx_strand_id
1 'polypeptide(L)'
;MFMLVYMVLFLFVVIGIFNLIMAVFLDSVVSDHATRELQELGYKYDEMEEQISNVIATLASGRRVDMKRDQSKTLCSWLCSLFVRKPPTPKKSMRLNVHKEMNKEVAVTREAFTRWLEYPEMAELLTFCKIETATKYDLFDVLDADLGGQLHFDELVDGLMKLRGPITKSDVISLRLMMSQLLRSVMRFAESANTHGAQGAQEESCRSTVV
;
A
#
# COMPACT_ATOMS: atom_id res chain seq x y z
N MET A 1 -6.12 30.75 62.43
CA MET A 1 -5.43 29.55 61.88
C MET A 1 -6.40 28.59 61.17
N PHE A 2 -7.50 28.15 61.78
CA PHE A 2 -8.43 27.19 61.14
C PHE A 2 -8.98 27.62 59.77
N MET A 3 -9.32 28.91 59.59
CA MET A 3 -9.79 29.44 58.30
C MET A 3 -8.72 29.36 57.20
N LEU A 4 -7.46 29.58 57.56
CA LEU A 4 -6.33 29.50 56.62
C LEU A 4 -6.11 28.06 56.16
N VAL A 5 -6.19 27.10 57.08
CA VAL A 5 -6.11 25.66 56.77
C VAL A 5 -7.25 25.24 55.85
N TYR A 6 -8.47 25.72 56.11
CA TYR A 6 -9.63 25.44 55.25
C TYR A 6 -9.45 25.98 53.82
N MET A 7 -8.95 27.21 53.68
CA MET A 7 -8.71 27.83 52.36
C MET A 7 -7.64 27.08 51.56
N VAL A 8 -6.57 26.62 52.21
CA VAL A 8 -5.51 25.85 51.55
C VAL A 8 -6.00 24.48 51.11
N LEU A 9 -6.76 23.77 51.97
CA LEU A 9 -7.36 22.48 51.62
C LEU A 9 -8.37 22.62 50.48
N PHE A 10 -9.21 23.65 50.52
CA PHE A 10 -10.18 23.93 49.46
C PHE A 10 -9.48 24.21 48.12
N LEU A 11 -8.41 25.01 48.14
CA LEU A 11 -7.62 25.30 46.94
C LEU A 11 -6.97 24.03 46.36
N PHE A 12 -6.45 23.15 47.21
CA PHE A 12 -5.89 21.87 46.77
C PHE A 12 -6.96 20.96 46.14
N VAL A 13 -8.14 20.88 46.74
CA VAL A 13 -9.26 20.08 46.22
C VAL A 13 -9.74 20.61 44.87
N VAL A 14 -9.92 21.93 44.74
CA VAL A 14 -10.36 22.54 43.48
C VAL A 14 -9.33 22.35 42.36
N ILE A 15 -8.04 22.56 42.64
CA ILE A 15 -6.96 22.33 41.67
C ILE A 15 -6.86 20.84 41.32
N GLY A 16 -6.94 19.95 42.31
CA GLY A 16 -6.85 18.50 42.10
C GLY A 16 -8.00 17.97 41.25
N ILE A 17 -9.24 18.40 41.53
CA ILE A 17 -10.42 18.01 40.74
C ILE A 17 -10.34 18.59 39.33
N PHE A 18 -9.91 19.84 39.17
CA PHE A 18 -9.73 20.44 37.85
C PHE A 18 -8.69 19.68 37.01
N ASN A 19 -7.55 19.33 37.60
CA ASN A 19 -6.52 18.56 36.91
C ASN A 19 -6.99 17.14 36.56
N LEU A 20 -7.78 16.50 37.45
CA LEU A 20 -8.36 15.19 37.17
C LEU A 20 -9.32 15.24 35.97
N ILE A 21 -10.23 16.22 35.96
CA ILE A 21 -11.20 16.38 34.87
C ILE A 21 -10.47 16.74 33.57
N MET A 22 -9.47 17.63 33.62
CA MET A 22 -8.66 17.99 32.45
C MET A 22 -7.92 16.80 31.86
N ALA A 23 -7.30 15.95 32.70
CA ALA A 23 -6.63 14.74 32.23
C ALA A 23 -7.61 13.79 31.50
N VAL A 24 -8.79 13.56 32.09
CA VAL A 24 -9.83 12.71 31.49
C VAL A 24 -10.34 13.29 30.16
N PHE A 25 -10.55 14.61 30.07
CA PHE A 25 -10.99 15.25 28.83
C PHE A 25 -9.91 15.27 27.74
N LEU A 26 -8.65 15.54 28.10
CA LEU A 26 -7.54 15.52 27.15
C LEU A 26 -7.38 14.13 26.53
N ASP A 27 -7.44 13.08 27.34
CA ASP A 27 -7.37 11.71 26.85
C ASP A 27 -8.55 11.39 25.91
N SER A 28 -9.75 11.88 26.22
CA SER A 28 -10.93 11.69 25.37
C SER A 28 -10.84 12.45 24.03
N VAL A 29 -10.31 13.67 24.03
CA VAL A 29 -10.21 14.49 22.80
C VAL A 29 -9.05 14.03 21.94
N VAL A 30 -7.89 13.73 22.54
CA VAL A 30 -6.70 13.26 21.82
C VAL A 30 -6.94 11.90 21.19
N SER A 31 -7.63 10.99 21.90
CA SER A 31 -7.99 9.67 21.35
C SER A 31 -8.93 9.78 20.15
N ASP A 32 -9.95 10.65 20.19
CA ASP A 32 -10.87 10.89 19.09
C ASP A 32 -10.20 11.46 17.83
N HIS A 33 -9.15 12.28 17.98
CA HIS A 33 -8.38 12.78 16.84
C HIS A 33 -7.51 11.67 16.21
N ALA A 34 -6.91 10.80 17.04
CA ALA A 34 -6.08 9.70 16.56
C ALA A 34 -6.89 8.61 15.83
N THR A 35 -8.09 8.25 16.32
CA THR A 35 -8.96 7.27 15.65
C THR A 35 -9.53 7.78 14.34
N ARG A 36 -9.82 9.08 14.21
CA ARG A 36 -10.33 9.65 12.95
C ARG A 36 -9.29 9.61 11.83
N GLU A 37 -8.04 9.90 12.12
CA GLU A 37 -6.97 9.76 11.11
C GLU A 37 -6.81 8.31 10.66
N LEU A 38 -6.81 7.36 11.61
CA LEU A 38 -6.71 5.93 11.27
C LEU A 38 -7.90 5.42 10.46
N GLN A 39 -9.12 5.85 10.79
CA GLN A 39 -10.33 5.47 10.05
C GLN A 39 -10.44 6.15 8.69
N GLU A 40 -10.06 7.42 8.58
CA GLU A 40 -10.03 8.10 7.28
C GLU A 40 -8.98 7.49 6.36
N LEU A 41 -7.82 7.10 6.90
CA LEU A 41 -6.83 6.37 6.14
C LEU A 41 -7.41 5.01 5.73
N GLY A 42 -7.96 4.23 6.68
CA GLY A 42 -8.66 2.95 6.48
C GLY A 42 -9.68 2.96 5.35
N TYR A 43 -10.66 3.87 5.43
CA TYR A 43 -11.73 4.00 4.46
C TYR A 43 -11.22 4.44 3.08
N LYS A 44 -10.20 5.31 3.03
CA LYS A 44 -9.52 5.69 1.79
C LYS A 44 -8.60 4.59 1.23
N TYR A 45 -8.29 3.53 1.98
CA TYR A 45 -7.57 2.38 1.41
C TYR A 45 -8.50 1.54 0.55
N ASP A 46 -9.62 1.08 1.09
CA ASP A 46 -10.55 0.18 0.39
C ASP A 46 -11.09 0.81 -0.91
N GLU A 47 -11.53 2.07 -0.85
CA GLU A 47 -12.06 2.78 -2.02
C GLU A 47 -10.99 2.97 -3.10
N MET A 48 -9.74 3.19 -2.68
CA MET A 48 -8.65 3.42 -3.62
C MET A 48 -8.14 2.12 -4.24
N GLU A 49 -8.07 1.04 -3.47
CA GLU A 49 -7.75 -0.29 -3.99
C GLU A 49 -8.75 -0.70 -5.08
N GLU A 50 -10.05 -0.47 -4.83
CA GLU A 50 -11.10 -0.71 -5.82
C GLU A 50 -10.88 0.13 -7.09
N GLN A 51 -10.54 1.41 -6.96
CA GLN A 51 -10.26 2.28 -8.11
C GLN A 51 -9.04 1.81 -8.91
N ILE A 52 -7.93 1.47 -8.24
CA ILE A 52 -6.73 0.99 -8.93
C ILE A 52 -7.01 -0.34 -9.64
N SER A 53 -7.65 -1.28 -8.95
CA SER A 53 -8.05 -2.56 -9.50
C SER A 53 -8.92 -2.39 -10.76
N ASN A 54 -9.91 -1.49 -10.71
CA ASN A 54 -10.82 -1.24 -11.84
C ASN A 54 -10.11 -0.66 -13.06
N VAL A 55 -9.22 0.31 -12.87
CA VAL A 55 -8.45 0.92 -13.98
C VAL A 55 -7.53 -0.13 -14.60
N ILE A 56 -6.77 -0.88 -13.78
CA ILE A 56 -5.85 -1.90 -14.30
C ILE A 56 -6.63 -3.02 -14.98
N ALA A 57 -7.77 -3.46 -14.43
CA ALA A 57 -8.60 -4.49 -15.05
C ALA A 57 -9.14 -4.03 -16.41
N THR A 58 -9.48 -2.74 -16.54
CA THR A 58 -9.90 -2.13 -17.80
C THR A 58 -8.76 -2.12 -18.82
N LEU A 59 -7.54 -1.75 -18.41
CA LEU A 59 -6.35 -1.76 -19.26
C LEU A 59 -5.92 -3.17 -19.68
N ALA A 60 -5.97 -4.12 -18.75
CA ALA A 60 -5.62 -5.53 -18.98
C ALA A 60 -6.62 -6.23 -19.92
N SER A 61 -7.90 -5.86 -19.86
CA SER A 61 -8.93 -6.44 -20.72
C SER A 61 -8.84 -6.02 -22.19
N GLY A 62 -7.91 -5.12 -22.56
CA GLY A 62 -7.72 -4.66 -23.94
C GLY A 62 -8.94 -3.99 -24.57
N ARG A 63 -9.97 -3.70 -23.76
CA ARG A 63 -11.19 -3.05 -24.21
C ARG A 63 -10.86 -1.57 -24.37
N ARG A 64 -10.51 -1.16 -25.59
CA ARG A 64 -10.44 0.25 -25.96
C ARG A 64 -11.78 0.89 -25.58
N VAL A 65 -11.81 1.60 -24.46
CA VAL A 65 -12.83 2.61 -24.25
C VAL A 65 -12.45 3.70 -25.23
N ASP A 66 -13.11 3.75 -26.37
CA ASP A 66 -12.99 4.86 -27.30
C ASP A 66 -13.49 6.13 -26.61
N MET A 67 -12.64 6.75 -25.79
CA MET A 67 -12.78 8.15 -25.38
C MET A 67 -12.43 8.99 -26.59
N LYS A 68 -13.41 9.08 -27.49
CA LYS A 68 -13.39 10.00 -28.62
C LYS A 68 -13.36 11.43 -28.06
N ARG A 69 -12.15 11.98 -28.00
CA ARG A 69 -11.76 13.39 -28.12
C ARG A 69 -12.95 14.38 -28.10
N ASP A 70 -13.39 14.79 -26.91
CA ASP A 70 -14.04 16.09 -26.70
C ASP A 70 -13.26 16.86 -25.64
N GLN A 71 -12.35 17.70 -26.15
CA GLN A 71 -11.12 18.11 -25.49
C GLN A 71 -11.27 19.37 -24.63
N SER A 72 -12.45 19.74 -24.11
CA SER A 72 -12.53 21.03 -23.42
C SER A 72 -13.53 21.24 -22.29
N LYS A 73 -14.49 20.34 -21.98
CA LYS A 73 -15.52 20.69 -20.96
C LYS A 73 -15.93 19.61 -19.95
N THR A 74 -15.44 18.38 -20.04
CA THR A 74 -15.91 17.28 -19.19
C THR A 74 -14.98 16.90 -18.04
N LEU A 75 -13.69 17.28 -18.07
CA LEU A 75 -12.75 16.92 -16.99
C LEU A 75 -13.05 17.65 -15.67
N CYS A 76 -13.43 18.94 -15.72
CA CYS A 76 -13.89 19.65 -14.51
C CYS A 76 -15.26 19.12 -14.03
N SER A 77 -16.09 18.58 -14.94
CA SER A 77 -17.36 17.94 -14.58
C SER A 77 -17.16 16.55 -13.97
N TRP A 78 -16.18 15.79 -14.44
CA TRP A 78 -15.83 14.48 -13.90
C TRP A 78 -15.12 14.62 -12.53
N LEU A 79 -14.22 15.59 -12.40
CA LEU A 79 -13.62 15.97 -11.11
C LEU A 79 -14.66 16.56 -10.13
N CYS A 80 -15.70 17.27 -10.60
CA CYS A 80 -16.83 17.64 -9.76
C CYS A 80 -17.70 16.44 -9.36
N SER A 81 -17.84 15.41 -10.20
CA SER A 81 -18.52 14.16 -9.82
C SER A 81 -17.75 13.36 -8.74
N LEU A 82 -16.45 13.60 -8.62
CA LEU A 82 -15.57 13.13 -7.54
C LEU A 82 -15.70 13.95 -6.23
N PHE A 83 -16.29 15.15 -6.26
CA PHE A 83 -16.48 16.02 -5.08
C PHE A 83 -17.94 16.16 -4.61
N VAL A 84 -18.91 15.64 -5.37
CA VAL A 84 -20.32 15.57 -4.94
C VAL A 84 -20.52 14.34 -4.06
N ARG A 85 -20.69 14.57 -2.74
CA ARG A 85 -21.21 13.57 -1.79
C ARG A 85 -22.46 12.91 -2.37
N LYS A 86 -22.34 11.68 -2.88
CA LYS A 86 -23.51 10.82 -3.10
C LYS A 86 -24.10 10.48 -1.73
N PRO A 87 -25.43 10.59 -1.53
CA PRO A 87 -26.07 10.21 -0.28
C PRO A 87 -25.85 8.71 -0.02
N PRO A 88 -25.78 8.28 1.26
CA PRO A 88 -25.53 6.88 1.60
C PRO A 88 -26.70 6.04 1.12
N THR A 89 -26.47 5.18 0.13
CA THR A 89 -27.40 4.12 -0.22
C THR A 89 -27.24 2.97 0.77
N PRO A 90 -28.34 2.36 1.24
CA PRO A 90 -28.28 1.33 2.26
C PRO A 90 -27.61 0.06 1.72
N LYS A 91 -26.60 -0.39 2.47
CA LYS A 91 -25.83 -1.62 2.30
C LYS A 91 -26.73 -2.80 1.92
N LYS A 92 -26.45 -3.42 0.77
CA LYS A 92 -26.74 -4.84 0.57
C LYS A 92 -25.42 -5.58 0.48
N SER A 93 -25.14 -6.31 1.56
CA SER A 93 -24.18 -7.38 1.66
C SER A 93 -24.38 -8.38 0.52
N MET A 94 -23.65 -8.21 -0.58
CA MET A 94 -23.57 -9.23 -1.62
C MET A 94 -22.11 -9.40 -2.02
N ARG A 95 -21.40 -10.05 -1.10
CA ARG A 95 -20.23 -10.91 -1.29
C ARG A 95 -19.33 -10.51 -2.46
N LEU A 96 -18.33 -9.67 -2.14
CA LEU A 96 -16.98 -9.80 -2.67
C LEU A 96 -16.57 -11.29 -2.59
N ASN A 97 -16.65 -12.02 -3.69
CA ASN A 97 -15.98 -13.31 -3.89
C ASN A 97 -15.87 -13.71 -5.37
N VAL A 98 -16.26 -12.84 -6.33
CA VAL A 98 -16.22 -13.16 -7.76
C VAL A 98 -15.03 -12.53 -8.49
N HIS A 99 -14.34 -11.54 -7.91
CA HIS A 99 -13.21 -10.87 -8.60
C HIS A 99 -11.80 -11.39 -8.25
N LYS A 100 -11.66 -12.29 -7.26
CA LYS A 100 -10.34 -12.77 -6.81
C LYS A 100 -9.81 -14.01 -7.57
N GLU A 101 -10.64 -14.65 -8.39
CA GLU A 101 -10.32 -15.97 -8.96
C GLU A 101 -10.08 -15.96 -10.49
N MET A 102 -10.26 -14.84 -11.19
CA MET A 102 -10.04 -14.77 -12.65
C MET A 102 -8.78 -13.98 -13.09
N ASN A 103 -8.06 -13.32 -12.17
CA ASN A 103 -6.92 -12.45 -12.54
C ASN A 103 -5.53 -12.97 -12.17
N LYS A 104 -5.41 -14.17 -11.58
CA LYS A 104 -4.10 -14.75 -11.21
C LYS A 104 -3.21 -15.10 -12.41
N GLU A 105 -3.81 -15.31 -13.59
CA GLU A 105 -3.08 -15.71 -14.81
C GLU A 105 -2.69 -14.55 -15.72
N VAL A 106 -3.18 -13.33 -15.46
CA VAL A 106 -2.83 -12.18 -16.30
C VAL A 106 -1.49 -11.61 -15.85
N ALA A 107 -0.43 -12.04 -16.53
CA ALA A 107 0.91 -11.50 -16.39
C ALA A 107 1.08 -10.30 -17.33
N VAL A 108 1.53 -9.17 -16.78
CA VAL A 108 1.80 -7.93 -17.51
C VAL A 108 3.31 -7.84 -17.77
N THR A 109 3.70 -7.81 -19.04
CA THR A 109 5.11 -7.63 -19.39
C THR A 109 5.53 -6.16 -19.30
N ARG A 110 6.84 -5.91 -19.22
CA ARG A 110 7.39 -4.55 -19.19
C ARG A 110 6.91 -3.69 -20.35
N GLU A 111 6.81 -4.26 -21.55
CA GLU A 111 6.39 -3.54 -22.75
C GLU A 111 4.91 -3.16 -22.68
N ALA A 112 4.07 -4.05 -22.13
CA ALA A 112 2.66 -3.78 -21.92
C ALA A 112 2.47 -2.65 -20.89
N PHE A 113 3.21 -2.71 -19.78
CA PHE A 113 3.19 -1.67 -18.75
C PHE A 113 3.70 -0.33 -19.28
N THR A 114 4.78 -0.33 -20.05
CA THR A 114 5.33 0.90 -20.68
C THR A 114 4.30 1.53 -21.62
N ARG A 115 3.59 0.71 -22.40
CA ARG A 115 2.48 1.19 -23.23
C ARG A 115 1.33 1.75 -22.41
N TRP A 116 1.05 1.18 -21.24
CA TRP A 116 0.03 1.70 -20.33
C TRP A 116 0.43 3.06 -19.76
N LEU A 117 1.71 3.31 -19.48
CA LEU A 117 2.20 4.61 -18.99
C LEU A 117 1.98 5.77 -19.99
N GLU A 118 1.82 5.47 -21.28
CA GLU A 118 1.47 6.44 -22.31
C GLU A 118 -0.03 6.78 -22.31
N TYR A 119 -0.87 5.94 -21.69
CA TYR A 119 -2.30 6.20 -21.63
C TYR A 119 -2.64 7.25 -20.56
N PRO A 120 -3.56 8.17 -20.87
CA PRO A 120 -3.95 9.24 -19.93
C PRO A 120 -4.57 8.67 -18.65
N GLU A 121 -5.33 7.58 -18.74
CA GLU A 121 -5.95 6.90 -17.59
C GLU A 121 -4.91 6.42 -16.56
N MET A 122 -3.80 5.84 -17.03
CA MET A 122 -2.71 5.38 -16.16
C MET A 122 -1.94 6.56 -15.57
N ALA A 123 -1.70 7.61 -16.36
CA ALA A 123 -1.00 8.82 -15.89
C ALA A 123 -1.81 9.57 -14.81
N GLU A 124 -3.13 9.62 -14.95
CA GLU A 124 -4.04 10.16 -13.95
C GLU A 124 -4.05 9.30 -12.68
N LEU A 125 -4.07 7.98 -12.82
CA LEU A 125 -3.97 7.05 -11.69
C LEU A 125 -2.65 7.25 -10.91
N LEU A 126 -1.51 7.38 -11.60
CA LEU A 126 -0.22 7.65 -10.95
C LEU A 126 -0.20 9.01 -10.24
N THR A 127 -0.80 10.03 -10.85
CA THR A 127 -0.94 11.36 -10.24
C THR A 127 -1.81 11.30 -8.99
N PHE A 128 -2.91 10.54 -9.04
CA PHE A 128 -3.80 10.30 -7.91
C PHE A 128 -3.10 9.53 -6.78
N CYS A 129 -2.26 8.56 -7.12
CA CYS A 129 -1.40 7.84 -6.18
C CYS A 129 -0.24 8.69 -5.64
N LYS A 130 -0.05 9.92 -6.16
CA LYS A 130 1.07 10.83 -5.86
C LYS A 130 2.45 10.22 -6.18
N ILE A 131 2.51 9.37 -7.18
CA ILE A 131 3.75 8.77 -7.66
C ILE A 131 4.38 9.75 -8.66
N GLU A 132 5.65 10.09 -8.43
CA GLU A 132 6.35 11.08 -9.24
C GLU A 132 6.63 10.55 -10.65
N THR A 133 6.30 11.36 -11.66
CA THR A 133 6.35 10.96 -13.07
C THR A 133 7.76 10.93 -13.66
N ALA A 134 8.76 11.39 -12.91
CA ALA A 134 10.17 11.41 -13.32
C ALA A 134 10.79 10.00 -13.33
N THR A 135 10.31 9.08 -12.50
CA THR A 135 10.80 7.69 -12.36
C THR A 135 9.86 6.66 -12.99
N LYS A 136 9.07 7.06 -14.00
CA LYS A 136 8.10 6.19 -14.69
C LYS A 136 8.69 4.89 -15.23
N TYR A 137 9.93 4.93 -15.72
CA TYR A 137 10.59 3.77 -16.31
C TYR A 137 11.18 2.83 -15.25
N ASP A 138 11.64 3.39 -14.12
CA ASP A 138 12.15 2.62 -12.98
C ASP A 138 11.01 2.02 -12.13
N LEU A 139 9.79 2.53 -12.30
CA LEU A 139 8.61 2.07 -11.56
C LEU A 139 8.34 0.58 -11.81
N PHE A 140 8.56 0.08 -13.03
CA PHE A 140 8.40 -1.34 -13.31
C PHE A 140 9.42 -2.18 -12.55
N ASP A 141 10.68 -1.75 -12.47
CA ASP A 141 11.74 -2.47 -11.72
C ASP A 141 11.48 -2.48 -10.21
N VAL A 142 10.87 -1.41 -9.68
CA VAL A 142 10.49 -1.34 -8.27
C VAL A 142 9.28 -2.23 -7.97
N LEU A 143 8.36 -2.36 -8.91
CA LEU A 143 7.16 -3.21 -8.80
C LEU A 143 7.48 -4.69 -9.04
N ASP A 144 8.39 -5.01 -9.97
CA ASP A 144 8.89 -6.34 -10.33
C ASP A 144 9.86 -6.84 -9.24
N ALA A 145 9.32 -7.11 -8.06
CA ALA A 145 10.11 -7.40 -6.89
C ALA A 145 10.76 -8.79 -6.93
N ASP A 146 10.44 -9.63 -7.90
CA ASP A 146 11.06 -10.94 -8.10
C ASP A 146 12.00 -10.99 -9.31
N LEU A 147 12.14 -9.89 -10.06
CA LEU A 147 12.89 -9.80 -11.31
C LEU A 147 12.45 -10.86 -12.33
N GLY A 148 11.17 -11.27 -12.27
CA GLY A 148 10.58 -12.24 -13.18
C GLY A 148 10.37 -11.67 -14.58
N GLY A 149 10.46 -10.34 -14.74
CA GLY A 149 10.19 -9.63 -16.00
C GLY A 149 8.70 -9.62 -16.35
N GLN A 150 7.85 -10.11 -15.45
CA GLN A 150 6.41 -10.23 -15.58
C GLN A 150 5.78 -9.84 -14.26
N LEU A 151 4.79 -8.96 -14.31
CA LEU A 151 4.11 -8.47 -13.12
C LEU A 151 2.69 -9.05 -13.09
N HIS A 152 2.35 -9.77 -12.03
CA HIS A 152 0.98 -10.25 -11.86
C HIS A 152 0.04 -9.10 -11.48
N PHE A 153 -1.24 -9.23 -11.84
CA PHE A 153 -2.25 -8.22 -11.51
C PHE A 153 -2.28 -7.85 -10.02
N ASP A 154 -2.25 -8.86 -9.14
CA ASP A 154 -2.27 -8.64 -7.68
C ASP A 154 -1.00 -7.93 -7.20
N GLU A 155 0.16 -8.23 -7.80
CA GLU A 155 1.44 -7.60 -7.47
C GLU A 155 1.49 -6.15 -7.93
N LEU A 156 0.92 -5.84 -9.09
CA LEU A 156 0.80 -4.49 -9.59
C LEU A 156 -0.10 -3.63 -8.70
N VAL A 157 -1.27 -4.14 -8.32
CA VAL A 157 -2.21 -3.43 -7.43
C VAL A 157 -1.59 -3.22 -6.06
N ASP A 158 -1.01 -4.26 -5.46
CA ASP A 158 -0.38 -4.20 -4.13
C ASP A 158 0.88 -3.32 -4.14
N GLY A 159 1.68 -3.39 -5.21
CA GLY A 159 2.84 -2.54 -5.40
C GLY A 159 2.47 -1.05 -5.52
N LEU A 160 1.44 -0.72 -6.31
CA LEU A 160 0.94 0.66 -6.41
C LEU A 160 0.31 1.15 -5.10
N MET A 161 -0.41 0.28 -4.37
CA MET A 161 -0.92 0.57 -3.02
C MET A 161 0.20 0.87 -2.03
N LYS A 162 1.35 0.19 -2.15
CA LYS A 162 2.52 0.42 -1.29
C LYS A 162 3.29 1.68 -1.67
N LEU A 163 3.42 1.99 -2.96
CA LEU A 163 4.08 3.22 -3.44
C LEU A 163 3.27 4.49 -3.15
N ARG A 164 1.98 4.34 -2.81
CA ARG A 164 1.13 5.43 -2.35
C ARG A 164 1.62 6.03 -1.03
N GLY A 165 2.09 7.27 -1.08
CA GLY A 165 2.41 8.05 0.11
C GLY A 165 3.28 9.27 -0.22
N PRO A 166 3.50 10.19 0.74
CA PRO A 166 4.54 11.20 0.57
C PRO A 166 5.87 10.50 0.27
N ILE A 167 6.64 11.07 -0.66
CA ILE A 167 7.90 10.55 -1.24
C ILE A 167 8.83 9.89 -0.20
N THR A 168 8.87 10.42 1.03
CA THR A 168 9.66 9.86 2.15
C THR A 168 9.27 8.44 2.58
N LYS A 169 8.02 8.02 2.36
CA LYS A 169 7.57 6.64 2.62
C LYS A 169 7.81 5.74 1.42
N SER A 170 7.77 6.27 0.20
CA SER A 170 8.08 5.53 -1.02
C SER A 170 9.52 5.01 -0.99
N ASP A 171 10.48 5.86 -0.64
CA ASP A 171 11.90 5.47 -0.54
C ASP A 171 12.14 4.39 0.53
N VAL A 172 11.46 4.49 1.68
CA VAL A 172 11.54 3.48 2.76
C VAL A 172 10.95 2.14 2.32
N ILE A 173 9.87 2.17 1.54
CA ILE A 173 9.22 0.96 1.03
C ILE A 173 10.08 0.32 -0.06
N SER A 174 10.61 1.10 -1.01
CA SER A 174 11.56 0.62 -2.02
C SER A 174 12.80 0.00 -1.36
N LEU A 175 13.34 0.65 -0.32
CA LEU A 175 14.46 0.10 0.45
C LEU A 175 14.09 -1.22 1.15
N ARG A 176 12.88 -1.33 1.72
CA ARG A 176 12.41 -2.58 2.34
C ARG A 176 12.21 -3.70 1.33
N LEU A 177 11.67 -3.39 0.16
CA LEU A 177 11.49 -4.36 -0.94
C LEU A 177 12.84 -4.86 -1.43
N MET A 178 13.76 -3.95 -1.72
CA MET A 178 15.13 -4.26 -2.12
C MET A 178 15.87 -5.08 -1.05
N MET A 179 15.70 -4.74 0.24
CA MET A 179 16.33 -5.50 1.32
C MET A 179 15.74 -6.91 1.48
N SER A 180 14.42 -7.06 1.27
CA SER A 180 13.77 -8.37 1.28
C SER A 180 14.25 -9.25 0.13
N GLN A 181 14.51 -8.66 -1.04
CA GLN A 181 15.12 -9.36 -2.18
C GLN A 181 16.55 -9.79 -1.87
N LEU A 182 17.38 -8.89 -1.36
CA LEU A 182 18.76 -9.20 -0.99
C LEU A 182 18.81 -10.35 0.02
N LEU A 183 17.93 -10.34 1.02
CA LEU A 183 17.81 -11.43 1.98
C LEU A 183 17.45 -12.76 1.33
N ARG A 184 16.49 -12.79 0.40
CA ARG A 184 16.13 -14.01 -0.35
C ARG A 184 17.30 -14.52 -1.18
N SER A 185 18.03 -13.63 -1.86
CA SER A 185 19.21 -14.00 -2.64
C SER A 185 20.29 -14.61 -1.75
N VAL A 186 20.58 -13.99 -0.59
CA VAL A 186 21.56 -14.50 0.37
C VAL A 186 21.14 -15.86 0.94
N MET A 187 19.86 -16.07 1.29
CA MET A 187 19.37 -17.37 1.75
C MET A 187 19.54 -18.46 0.68
N ARG A 188 19.21 -18.15 -0.58
CA ARG A 188 19.40 -19.09 -1.72
C ARG A 188 20.87 -19.47 -1.92
N PHE A 189 21.79 -18.51 -1.78
CA PHE A 189 23.23 -18.79 -1.82
C PHE A 189 23.69 -19.63 -0.63
N ALA A 190 23.19 -19.36 0.59
CA ALA A 190 23.53 -20.13 1.78
C ALA A 190 23.05 -21.59 1.67
N GLU A 191 21.86 -21.83 1.13
CA GLU A 191 21.35 -23.18 0.86
C GLU A 191 22.20 -23.92 -0.19
N SER A 192 22.61 -23.23 -1.25
CA SER A 192 23.47 -23.81 -2.30
C SER A 192 24.89 -24.14 -1.79
N ALA A 193 25.43 -23.38 -0.85
CA ALA A 193 26.72 -23.68 -0.23
C ALA A 193 26.64 -24.90 0.71
N ASN A 194 25.50 -25.09 1.39
CA ASN A 194 25.31 -26.18 2.33
C ASN A 194 25.09 -27.54 1.64
N THR A 195 24.51 -27.54 0.43
CA THR A 195 24.35 -28.77 -0.38
C THR A 195 25.68 -29.27 -0.97
N HIS A 196 26.62 -28.38 -1.29
CA HIS A 196 27.98 -28.77 -1.71
C HIS A 196 28.84 -29.32 -0.55
N GLY A 197 28.59 -28.89 0.70
CA GLY A 197 29.24 -29.46 1.89
C GLY A 197 28.82 -30.91 2.19
N ALA A 198 27.60 -31.30 1.83
CA ALA A 198 27.09 -32.65 2.06
C ALA A 198 27.62 -33.69 1.05
N GLN A 199 27.95 -33.28 -0.19
CA GLN A 199 28.49 -34.19 -1.21
C GLN A 199 29.98 -34.53 -0.98
N GLY A 200 30.76 -33.62 -0.38
CA GLY A 200 32.16 -33.89 -0.03
C GLY A 200 32.34 -34.93 1.10
N ALA A 201 31.34 -35.10 1.98
CA ALA A 201 31.39 -36.07 3.07
C ALA A 201 31.10 -37.52 2.62
N GLN A 202 30.54 -37.72 1.43
CA GLN A 202 30.16 -39.05 0.94
C GLN A 202 31.25 -39.71 0.07
N GLU A 203 32.16 -38.91 -0.52
CA GLU A 203 33.33 -39.43 -1.24
C GLU A 203 34.45 -39.93 -0.32
N GLU A 204 34.60 -39.40 0.91
CA GLU A 204 35.60 -39.92 1.87
C GLU A 204 35.20 -41.27 2.49
N SER A 205 33.90 -41.56 2.62
CA SER A 205 33.41 -42.85 3.15
C SER A 205 33.62 -44.01 2.16
N CYS A 206 33.58 -43.75 0.85
CA CYS A 206 33.86 -44.79 -0.16
C CYS A 206 35.37 -45.08 -0.35
N ARG A 207 36.27 -44.20 0.11
CA ARG A 207 37.72 -44.39 -0.08
C ARG A 207 38.38 -45.22 1.03
N SER A 208 37.71 -45.41 2.17
CA SER A 208 38.29 -46.13 3.32
C SER A 208 37.92 -47.61 3.42
N THR A 209 37.15 -48.16 2.46
CA THR A 209 36.75 -49.59 2.41
C THR A 209 37.57 -50.41 1.40
N VAL A 210 38.55 -49.80 0.74
CA VAL A 210 39.45 -50.47 -0.22
C VAL A 210 40.90 -50.33 0.24
N VAL A 211 41.22 -50.88 1.43
CA VAL A 211 42.57 -51.32 1.80
C VAL A 211 42.43 -52.56 2.68
#